data_AF-A0A3Q2WUJ5-F1
#
_entry.id   AF-A0A3Q2WUJ5-F1
#
_cell.length_a   1.000
_cell.length_b   1.000
_cell.length_c   1.000
_cell.angle_alpha   90.00
_cell.angle_beta   90.00
_cell.angle_gamma   90.00
#
_symmetry.space_group_name_H-M   'P 1'
#
loop_
_entity.id
_entity.type
_entity.pdbx_description
1 polymer ?
#
loop_
_entity_poly.entity_id
_entity_poly.type
_entity_poly.pdbx_seq_one_letter_code
_entity_poly.pdbx_strand_id
1 'polypeptide(L)'
;MAARSVFRSLWTSFAGLKLESRGTNLSSLRTISVPQLTSLTIQKRGIRQVVEKQDGKTTNIEGQILEVPVGAQPPNPTAKCPIYRWNLQNKYNYTDVLLLSQFIRSDGGMLPRRVTGLCPEEHRKIAICVQMAHRAGLLPDHKPKLPEDHVPKRPKPKLNRYLTRWSIDSVKPIYKTGLKWCKKRMPVGHPILKNNVRYGVKPLYIKH
;
A
#
# COMPACT_ATOMS: atom_id res chain seq x y z
N MET A 1 29.16 -6.41 53.29
CA MET A 1 28.10 -5.38 53.13
C MET A 1 27.16 -5.84 52.03
N ALA A 2 26.03 -6.41 52.43
CA ALA A 2 25.03 -7.02 51.57
C ALA A 2 23.94 -6.01 51.20
N ALA A 3 23.39 -6.09 49.98
CA ALA A 3 22.01 -5.70 49.71
C ALA A 3 21.55 -6.36 48.40
N ARG A 4 20.84 -7.48 48.54
CA ARG A 4 19.98 -8.06 47.48
C ARG A 4 18.63 -7.35 47.57
N SER A 5 18.21 -6.67 46.51
CA SER A 5 16.87 -6.09 46.42
C SER A 5 15.87 -7.13 45.91
N VAL A 6 14.85 -7.37 46.72
CA VAL A 6 13.75 -8.31 46.47
C VAL A 6 12.61 -7.52 45.84
N PHE A 7 12.19 -7.88 44.62
CA PHE A 7 10.94 -7.37 44.03
C PHE A 7 9.75 -8.04 44.71
N ARG A 8 8.97 -7.27 45.48
CA ARG A 8 7.72 -7.70 46.12
C ARG A 8 6.55 -7.10 45.33
N SER A 9 5.84 -7.94 44.59
CA SER A 9 4.57 -7.60 43.93
C SER A 9 3.45 -7.52 44.98
N LEU A 10 2.75 -6.39 45.02
CA LEU A 10 1.50 -6.26 45.77
C LEU A 10 0.34 -6.48 44.81
N TRP A 11 -0.30 -7.65 44.93
CA TRP A 11 -1.66 -7.88 44.45
C TRP A 11 -2.62 -7.36 45.50
N THR A 12 -3.44 -6.37 45.17
CA THR A 12 -4.61 -6.00 45.97
C THR A 12 -5.86 -6.39 45.21
N SER A 13 -6.49 -7.44 45.72
CA SER A 13 -7.85 -7.88 45.44
C SER A 13 -8.84 -6.89 46.05
N PHE A 14 -9.78 -6.35 45.27
CA PHE A 14 -10.98 -5.73 45.80
C PHE A 14 -12.14 -6.71 45.71
N ALA A 15 -12.54 -7.23 46.87
CA ALA A 15 -13.76 -7.99 47.07
C ALA A 15 -14.87 -7.05 47.59
N GLY A 16 -16.03 -7.17 46.96
CA GLY A 16 -17.37 -7.11 47.56
C GLY A 16 -17.74 -5.95 48.49
N LEU A 17 -18.54 -5.01 47.96
CA LEU A 17 -19.58 -4.32 48.72
C LEU A 17 -20.89 -4.35 47.94
N LYS A 18 -21.86 -5.11 48.45
CA LYS A 18 -23.29 -4.91 48.18
C LYS A 18 -23.84 -4.04 49.32
N LEU A 19 -24.51 -2.92 49.02
CA LEU A 19 -25.82 -2.60 49.59
C LEU A 19 -26.48 -1.40 48.88
N GLU A 20 -27.68 -1.70 48.37
CA GLU A 20 -28.89 -0.88 48.24
C GLU A 20 -29.03 0.39 47.38
N SER A 21 -30.21 0.37 46.78
CA SER A 21 -30.87 1.30 45.87
C SER A 21 -31.37 2.54 46.62
N ARG A 22 -31.06 3.72 46.09
CA ARG A 22 -31.88 4.92 46.29
C ARG A 22 -31.92 5.70 44.98
N GLY A 23 -33.10 5.69 44.35
CA GLY A 23 -33.34 6.36 43.08
C GLY A 23 -33.34 7.87 43.23
N THR A 24 -32.71 8.55 42.28
CA THR A 24 -33.06 9.90 41.86
C THR A 24 -32.85 10.02 40.35
N ASN A 25 -33.82 10.65 39.71
CA ASN A 25 -33.99 10.75 38.27
C ASN A 25 -32.82 11.50 37.61
N LEU A 26 -32.05 10.80 36.78
CA LEU A 26 -31.20 11.42 35.78
C LEU A 26 -31.77 11.10 34.41
N SER A 27 -32.04 12.18 33.67
CA SER A 27 -32.59 12.21 32.33
C SER A 27 -31.93 11.18 31.42
N SER A 28 -32.77 10.35 30.81
CA SER A 28 -32.40 9.38 29.79
C SER A 28 -31.76 10.10 28.59
N LEU A 29 -30.43 10.16 28.56
CA LEU A 29 -29.71 10.37 27.31
C LEU A 29 -30.00 9.15 26.45
N ARG A 30 -30.94 9.30 25.51
CA ARG A 30 -31.21 8.33 24.46
C ARG A 30 -29.90 8.12 23.72
N THR A 31 -29.20 7.04 24.04
CA THR A 31 -28.14 6.52 23.19
C THR A 31 -28.81 6.18 21.88
N ILE A 32 -28.61 7.03 20.87
CA ILE A 32 -29.03 6.75 19.51
C ILE A 32 -28.35 5.43 19.16
N SER A 33 -29.14 4.36 19.04
CA SER A 33 -28.72 3.09 18.50
C SER A 33 -28.43 3.32 17.02
N VAL A 34 -27.24 3.83 16.72
CA VAL A 34 -26.72 3.79 15.36
C VAL A 34 -26.62 2.30 15.04
N PRO A 35 -27.35 1.79 14.03
CA PRO A 35 -27.20 0.40 13.66
C PRO A 35 -25.72 0.19 13.33
N GLN A 36 -25.06 -0.72 14.04
CA GLN A 36 -23.78 -1.25 13.63
C GLN A 36 -24.00 -1.89 12.26
N LEU A 37 -23.73 -1.13 11.20
CA LEU A 37 -23.67 -1.65 9.85
C LEU A 37 -22.64 -2.79 9.90
N THR A 38 -23.12 -4.02 9.77
CA THR A 38 -22.30 -5.20 9.62
C THR A 38 -21.32 -4.94 8.51
N SER A 39 -20.05 -4.78 8.89
CA SER A 39 -18.98 -4.58 7.93
C SER A 39 -18.89 -5.81 7.02
N LEU A 40 -18.71 -5.57 5.72
CA LEU A 40 -18.01 -6.45 4.75
C LEU A 40 -18.84 -7.27 3.74
N THR A 41 -19.91 -6.71 3.19
CA THR A 41 -20.23 -6.96 1.77
C THR A 41 -19.87 -5.70 0.97
N ILE A 42 -18.58 -5.55 0.67
CA ILE A 42 -18.16 -4.56 -0.34
C ILE A 42 -18.78 -5.03 -1.65
N GLN A 43 -19.87 -4.38 -2.07
CA GLN A 43 -20.41 -4.60 -3.40
C GLN A 43 -19.28 -4.36 -4.41
N LYS A 44 -19.05 -5.34 -5.29
CA LYS A 44 -18.11 -5.22 -6.42
C LYS A 44 -18.67 -4.20 -7.40
N ARG A 45 -18.56 -2.92 -7.05
CA ARG A 45 -18.95 -1.82 -7.93
C ARG A 45 -17.91 -1.79 -9.06
N GLY A 46 -18.37 -1.93 -10.30
CA GLY A 46 -17.53 -1.79 -11.49
C GLY A 46 -16.85 -0.42 -11.56
N ILE A 47 -16.06 -0.20 -12.61
CA ILE A 47 -15.42 1.09 -12.84
C ILE A 47 -16.51 2.12 -13.14
N ARG A 48 -16.49 3.25 -12.42
CA ARG A 48 -17.42 4.36 -12.60
C ARG A 48 -16.66 5.58 -13.06
N GLN A 49 -17.11 6.19 -14.15
CA GLN A 49 -16.60 7.45 -14.65
C GLN A 49 -17.59 8.56 -14.31
N VAL A 50 -17.08 9.64 -13.73
CA VAL A 50 -17.87 10.85 -13.49
C VAL A 50 -17.74 11.74 -14.72
N VAL A 51 -18.87 12.13 -15.30
CA VAL A 51 -18.94 13.01 -16.47
C VAL A 51 -19.66 14.28 -16.05
N GLU A 52 -19.02 15.42 -16.28
CA GLU A 52 -19.58 16.74 -16.05
C GLU A 52 -20.01 17.34 -17.38
N LYS A 53 -21.27 17.76 -17.50
CA LYS A 53 -21.83 18.46 -18.66
C LYS A 53 -22.33 19.83 -18.20
N GLN A 54 -21.99 20.88 -18.93
CA GLN A 54 -22.43 22.25 -18.63
C GLN A 54 -23.44 22.69 -19.69
N ASP A 55 -24.71 22.82 -19.30
CA ASP A 55 -25.81 23.29 -20.14
C ASP A 55 -26.17 24.72 -19.69
N GLY A 56 -25.47 25.71 -20.26
CA GLY A 56 -25.62 27.11 -19.89
C GLY A 56 -25.15 27.41 -18.46
N LYS A 57 -26.09 27.71 -17.54
CA LYS A 57 -25.79 27.97 -16.11
C LYS A 57 -25.90 26.73 -15.22
N THR A 58 -26.43 25.61 -15.75
CA THR A 58 -26.66 24.39 -14.97
C THR A 58 -25.56 23.38 -15.25
N THR A 59 -24.95 22.82 -14.19
CA THR A 59 -23.94 21.76 -14.30
C THR A 59 -24.56 20.42 -13.95
N ASN A 60 -24.64 19.52 -14.93
CA ASN A 60 -25.15 18.17 -14.77
C ASN A 60 -23.97 17.20 -14.53
N ILE A 61 -24.00 16.48 -13.41
CA ILE A 61 -22.93 15.53 -13.01
C ILE A 61 -23.51 14.11 -13.02
N GLU A 62 -23.08 13.28 -13.97
CA GLU A 62 -23.57 11.91 -14.17
C GLU A 62 -22.47 10.88 -13.85
N GLY A 63 -22.88 9.71 -13.31
CA GLY A 63 -21.99 8.58 -13.07
C GLY A 63 -22.25 7.45 -14.06
N GLN A 64 -21.37 7.28 -15.05
CA GLN A 64 -21.47 6.22 -16.06
C GLN A 64 -20.69 4.98 -15.60
N ILE A 65 -21.32 3.80 -15.64
CA ILE A 65 -20.67 2.52 -15.33
C ILE A 65 -20.04 1.99 -16.61
N LEU A 66 -18.73 1.78 -16.59
CA LEU A 66 -18.02 1.19 -17.72
C LEU A 66 -18.06 -0.33 -17.63
N GLU A 67 -18.37 -0.99 -18.75
CA GLU A 67 -18.33 -2.44 -18.86
C GLU A 67 -16.88 -2.92 -18.93
N VAL A 68 -16.52 -3.84 -18.04
CA VAL A 68 -15.19 -4.46 -17.99
C VAL A 68 -15.33 -5.89 -18.50
N PRO A 69 -14.52 -6.31 -19.49
CA PRO A 69 -14.59 -7.67 -20.00
C PRO A 69 -14.30 -8.69 -18.89
N VAL A 70 -15.03 -9.81 -18.92
CA VAL A 70 -14.87 -10.88 -17.94
C VAL A 70 -13.49 -11.52 -18.13
N GLY A 71 -12.71 -11.58 -17.04
CA GLY A 71 -11.37 -12.16 -17.07
C GLY A 71 -11.37 -13.68 -17.28
N ALA A 72 -10.25 -14.20 -17.77
CA ALA A 72 -10.03 -15.63 -17.95
C ALA A 72 -10.08 -16.41 -16.62
N GLN A 73 -10.35 -17.72 -16.71
CA GLN A 73 -10.40 -18.59 -15.55
C GLN A 73 -8.98 -18.80 -14.96
N PRO A 74 -8.82 -18.68 -13.62
CA PRO A 74 -7.52 -18.84 -12.99
C PRO A 74 -7.11 -20.32 -12.88
N PRO A 75 -5.80 -20.63 -12.92
CA PRO A 75 -5.30 -22.00 -12.79
C PRO A 75 -5.48 -22.60 -11.40
N ASN A 76 -5.54 -21.78 -10.34
CA ASN A 76 -5.79 -22.23 -8.97
C ASN A 76 -7.01 -21.48 -8.38
N PRO A 77 -8.24 -22.02 -8.48
CA PRO A 77 -9.43 -21.35 -7.99
C PRO A 77 -9.53 -21.31 -6.46
N THR A 78 -8.85 -22.22 -5.76
CA THR A 78 -8.94 -22.39 -4.30
C THR A 78 -8.30 -21.25 -3.51
N ALA A 79 -7.24 -20.64 -4.06
CA ALA A 79 -6.53 -19.57 -3.38
C ALA A 79 -7.39 -18.29 -3.23
N LYS A 80 -7.23 -17.55 -2.13
CA LYS A 80 -7.98 -16.29 -1.90
C LYS A 80 -7.35 -15.09 -2.62
N CYS A 81 -6.03 -14.98 -2.59
CA CYS A 81 -5.28 -13.87 -3.19
C CYS A 81 -5.17 -14.02 -4.71
N PRO A 82 -5.41 -12.97 -5.52
CA PRO A 82 -5.22 -13.01 -6.97
C PRO A 82 -3.85 -13.53 -7.39
N ILE A 83 -2.76 -13.07 -6.77
CA ILE A 83 -1.39 -13.51 -7.13
C ILE A 83 -1.19 -15.01 -6.91
N TYR A 84 -1.81 -15.58 -5.87
CA TYR A 84 -1.71 -17.01 -5.57
C TYR A 84 -2.64 -17.83 -6.46
N ARG A 85 -3.81 -17.30 -6.85
CA ARG A 85 -4.70 -17.92 -7.84
C ARG A 85 -4.02 -18.15 -9.18
N TRP A 86 -3.12 -17.23 -9.55
CA TRP A 86 -2.34 -17.29 -10.78
C TRP A 86 -0.95 -17.93 -10.61
N ASN A 87 -0.62 -18.49 -9.44
CA ASN A 87 0.68 -19.10 -9.15
C ASN A 87 1.90 -18.18 -9.44
N LEU A 88 1.71 -16.86 -9.27
CA LEU A 88 2.73 -15.82 -9.52
C LEU A 88 3.55 -15.47 -8.27
N GLN A 89 3.36 -16.18 -7.16
CA GLN A 89 4.11 -15.95 -5.93
C GLN A 89 5.62 -15.99 -6.19
N ASN A 90 6.35 -14.98 -5.73
CA ASN A 90 7.82 -14.89 -5.80
C ASN A 90 8.40 -14.89 -7.24
N LYS A 91 7.58 -14.75 -8.28
CA LYS A 91 8.02 -14.81 -9.69
C LYS A 91 8.10 -13.45 -10.38
N TYR A 92 7.37 -12.46 -9.89
CA TYR A 92 7.28 -11.15 -10.52
C TYR A 92 8.32 -10.14 -10.01
N ASN A 93 8.61 -9.13 -10.82
CA ASN A 93 9.57 -8.06 -10.55
C ASN A 93 9.03 -6.69 -10.99
N TYR A 94 9.81 -5.61 -10.75
CA TYR A 94 9.42 -4.25 -11.16
C TYR A 94 9.38 -4.05 -12.68
N THR A 95 9.98 -4.98 -13.44
CA THR A 95 9.99 -5.01 -14.90
C THR A 95 8.67 -5.47 -15.49
N ASP A 96 7.83 -6.16 -14.71
CA ASP A 96 6.65 -6.85 -15.23
C ASP A 96 5.45 -5.90 -15.30
N VAL A 97 5.58 -4.92 -16.19
CA VAL A 97 4.65 -3.79 -16.34
C VAL A 97 3.21 -4.25 -16.59
N LEU A 98 3.03 -5.34 -17.34
CA LEU A 98 1.70 -5.90 -17.66
C LEU A 98 0.95 -6.41 -16.42
N LEU A 99 1.68 -6.87 -15.40
CA LEU A 99 1.07 -7.28 -14.13
C LEU A 99 0.83 -6.07 -13.24
N LEU A 100 1.80 -5.15 -13.18
CA LEU A 100 1.74 -3.97 -12.31
C LEU A 100 0.64 -3.00 -12.75
N SER A 101 0.43 -2.83 -14.06
CA SER A 101 -0.56 -1.93 -14.64
C SER A 101 -2.00 -2.25 -14.21
N GLN A 102 -2.28 -3.52 -13.89
CA GLN A 102 -3.60 -3.98 -13.43
C GLN A 102 -3.97 -3.45 -12.04
N PHE A 103 -2.98 -3.09 -11.22
CA PHE A 103 -3.20 -2.67 -9.82
C PHE A 103 -3.01 -1.16 -9.58
N ILE A 104 -2.77 -0.40 -10.65
CA ILE A 104 -2.57 1.05 -10.58
C ILE A 104 -3.72 1.81 -11.24
N ARG A 105 -3.85 3.08 -10.89
CA ARG A 105 -4.75 4.05 -11.50
C ARG A 105 -4.15 4.63 -12.78
N SER A 106 -4.96 5.37 -13.53
CA SER A 106 -4.50 6.23 -14.63
C SER A 106 -3.38 7.18 -14.19
N ASP A 107 -3.42 7.66 -12.95
CA ASP A 107 -2.48 8.68 -12.47
C ASP A 107 -1.17 8.08 -11.91
N GLY A 108 -1.02 6.75 -11.95
CA GLY A 108 0.12 6.02 -11.36
C GLY A 108 -0.03 5.71 -9.86
N GLY A 109 -1.14 6.12 -9.23
CA GLY A 109 -1.44 5.78 -7.85
C GLY A 109 -1.80 4.30 -7.67
N MET A 110 -1.34 3.67 -6.60
CA MET A 110 -1.69 2.28 -6.25
C MET A 110 -3.17 2.17 -5.84
N LEU A 111 -3.88 1.15 -6.33
CA LEU A 111 -5.26 0.87 -5.91
C LEU A 111 -5.31 0.34 -4.46
N PRO A 112 -6.36 0.66 -3.69
CA PRO A 112 -6.46 0.21 -2.30
C PRO A 112 -6.63 -1.30 -2.19
N ARG A 113 -6.00 -1.92 -1.19
CA ARG A 113 -6.03 -3.38 -0.94
C ARG A 113 -7.44 -3.99 -0.91
N ARG A 114 -8.40 -3.28 -0.33
CA ARG A 114 -9.81 -3.72 -0.23
C ARG A 114 -10.48 -3.92 -1.58
N VAL A 115 -10.00 -3.22 -2.61
CA VAL A 115 -10.51 -3.31 -3.99
C VAL A 115 -9.72 -4.36 -4.77
N THR A 116 -8.39 -4.36 -4.64
CA THR A 116 -7.53 -5.31 -5.38
C THR A 116 -7.66 -6.75 -4.89
N GLY A 117 -8.08 -6.97 -3.64
CA GLY A 117 -8.23 -8.32 -3.07
C GLY A 117 -6.89 -9.02 -2.75
N LEU A 118 -5.78 -8.28 -2.79
CA LEU A 118 -4.45 -8.80 -2.50
C LEU A 118 -4.23 -9.07 -1.01
N CYS A 119 -3.40 -10.08 -0.72
CA CYS A 119 -2.85 -10.27 0.63
C CYS A 119 -2.00 -9.06 1.05
N PRO A 120 -1.91 -8.74 2.36
CA PRO A 120 -1.12 -7.60 2.83
C PRO A 120 0.36 -7.63 2.38
N GLU A 121 0.96 -8.81 2.34
CA GLU A 121 2.35 -8.99 1.92
C GLU A 121 2.53 -8.69 0.43
N GLU A 122 1.73 -9.32 -0.42
CA GLU A 122 1.78 -9.12 -1.88
C GLU A 122 1.40 -7.68 -2.25
N HIS A 123 0.46 -7.07 -1.54
CA HIS A 123 0.11 -5.67 -1.73
C HIS A 123 1.29 -4.73 -1.47
N ARG A 124 2.08 -4.99 -0.41
CA ARG A 124 3.31 -4.23 -0.12
C ARG A 124 4.39 -4.47 -1.18
N LYS A 125 4.58 -5.72 -1.62
CA LYS A 125 5.54 -6.06 -2.68
C LYS A 125 5.21 -5.34 -3.98
N ILE A 126 3.95 -5.42 -4.44
CA ILE A 126 3.48 -4.75 -5.66
C ILE A 126 3.62 -3.24 -5.53
N ALA A 127 3.23 -2.63 -4.40
CA ALA A 127 3.39 -1.19 -4.19
C ALA A 127 4.85 -0.74 -4.35
N ILE A 128 5.80 -1.52 -3.83
CA ILE A 128 7.23 -1.23 -3.97
C ILE A 128 7.71 -1.45 -5.41
N CYS A 129 7.25 -2.50 -6.08
CA CYS A 129 7.53 -2.72 -7.51
C CYS A 129 7.04 -1.57 -8.37
N VAL A 130 5.81 -1.08 -8.15
CA VAL A 130 5.23 0.08 -8.83
C VAL A 130 6.09 1.33 -8.59
N GLN A 131 6.52 1.59 -7.35
CA GLN A 131 7.43 2.71 -7.04
C GLN A 131 8.77 2.59 -7.80
N MET A 132 9.35 1.40 -7.85
CA MET A 132 10.59 1.16 -8.62
C MET A 132 10.37 1.34 -10.12
N ALA A 133 9.23 0.88 -10.66
CA ALA A 133 8.87 1.01 -12.07
C ALA A 133 8.68 2.47 -12.51
N HIS A 134 7.98 3.28 -11.70
CA HIS A 134 7.84 4.72 -11.96
C HIS A 134 9.18 5.43 -11.96
N ARG A 135 10.05 5.13 -10.99
CA ARG A 135 11.40 5.72 -10.92
C ARG A 135 12.28 5.28 -12.09
N ALA A 136 12.10 4.06 -12.58
CA ALA A 136 12.79 3.55 -13.76
C ALA A 136 12.21 4.07 -15.08
N GLY A 137 11.06 4.74 -15.07
CA GLY A 137 10.42 5.29 -16.27
C GLY A 137 9.68 4.26 -17.11
N LEU A 138 9.30 3.12 -16.54
CA LEU A 138 8.63 2.03 -17.27
C LEU A 138 7.12 2.26 -17.52
N LEU A 139 6.53 3.25 -16.85
CA LEU A 139 5.10 3.57 -16.89
C LEU A 139 4.89 5.01 -17.41
N PRO A 140 5.06 5.28 -18.72
CA PRO A 140 4.99 6.62 -19.27
C PRO A 140 3.57 7.20 -19.30
N ASP A 141 2.56 6.36 -19.50
CA ASP A 141 1.14 6.73 -19.62
C ASP A 141 0.48 6.98 -18.27
N HIS A 142 1.07 6.43 -17.19
CA HIS A 142 0.55 6.53 -15.84
C HIS A 142 1.18 7.70 -15.07
N LYS A 143 0.96 8.91 -15.55
CA LYS A 143 1.43 10.14 -14.90
C LYS A 143 0.26 10.95 -14.37
N PRO A 144 0.46 11.69 -13.26
CA PRO A 144 -0.56 12.62 -12.82
C PRO A 144 -0.81 13.66 -13.91
N LYS A 145 -2.09 13.94 -14.17
CA LYS A 145 -2.48 15.01 -15.09
C LYS A 145 -2.02 16.34 -14.51
N LEU A 146 -1.28 17.09 -15.31
CA LEU A 146 -0.90 18.46 -14.98
C LEU A 146 -2.05 19.39 -15.39
N PRO A 147 -2.23 20.53 -14.70
CA PRO A 147 -3.17 21.55 -15.16
C PRO A 147 -2.73 22.10 -16.51
N GLU A 148 -3.69 22.53 -17.33
CA GLU A 148 -3.51 22.83 -18.75
C GLU A 148 -2.36 23.82 -19.03
N ASP A 149 -2.18 24.82 -18.15
CA ASP A 149 -1.15 25.85 -18.31
C ASP A 149 0.19 25.56 -17.61
N HIS A 150 0.39 24.34 -17.08
CA HIS A 150 1.58 24.05 -16.29
C HIS A 150 2.79 23.64 -17.14
N VAL A 151 3.61 24.63 -17.49
CA VAL A 151 4.96 24.38 -18.05
C VAL A 151 6.00 24.39 -16.91
N PRO A 152 6.82 23.33 -16.76
CA PRO A 152 7.85 23.30 -15.73
C PRO A 152 8.92 24.36 -16.00
N LYS A 153 9.08 25.30 -15.06
CA LYS A 153 9.99 26.47 -15.18
C LYS A 153 11.46 26.11 -15.49
N ARG A 154 11.94 24.94 -15.03
CA ARG A 154 13.31 24.45 -15.27
C ARG A 154 13.28 22.93 -15.47
N PRO A 155 13.43 22.42 -16.71
CA PRO A 155 13.46 20.99 -16.94
C PRO A 155 14.74 20.40 -16.31
N LYS A 156 14.56 19.47 -15.36
CA LYS A 156 15.68 18.72 -14.81
C LYS A 156 16.08 17.61 -15.79
N PRO A 157 17.38 17.35 -16.01
CA PRO A 157 17.80 16.21 -16.81
C PRO A 157 17.30 14.90 -16.18
N LYS A 158 16.62 14.08 -16.99
CA LYS A 158 16.12 12.78 -16.56
C LYS A 158 17.24 11.75 -16.65
N LEU A 159 17.84 11.43 -15.51
CA LEU A 159 18.89 10.40 -15.45
C LEU A 159 18.28 9.00 -15.43
N ASN A 160 18.78 8.13 -16.31
CA ASN A 160 18.43 6.72 -16.40
C ASN A 160 18.77 6.02 -15.08
N ARG A 161 17.82 5.24 -14.55
CA ARG A 161 17.95 4.56 -13.27
C ARG A 161 17.08 3.31 -13.23
N TYR A 162 17.46 2.34 -12.41
CA TYR A 162 16.70 1.11 -12.20
C TYR A 162 16.98 0.57 -10.79
N LEU A 163 16.14 -0.34 -10.30
CA LEU A 163 16.26 -0.92 -8.94
C LEU A 163 16.38 0.13 -7.82
N THR A 164 15.76 1.30 -7.98
CA THR A 164 15.93 2.42 -7.04
C THR A 164 15.00 2.32 -5.84
N ARG A 165 15.59 2.12 -4.66
CA ARG A 165 14.83 1.92 -3.42
C ARG A 165 14.23 3.20 -2.84
N TRP A 166 14.98 4.28 -2.87
CA TRP A 166 14.64 5.54 -2.20
C TRP A 166 14.16 6.59 -3.20
N SER A 167 13.45 7.60 -2.70
CA SER A 167 13.13 8.78 -3.51
C SER A 167 14.41 9.57 -3.80
N ILE A 168 14.48 10.15 -4.99
CA ILE A 168 15.66 10.84 -5.51
C ILE A 168 16.07 11.99 -4.57
N ASP A 169 15.09 12.78 -4.16
CA ASP A 169 15.32 13.99 -3.36
C ASP A 169 15.58 13.69 -1.87
N SER A 170 15.37 12.45 -1.43
CA SER A 170 15.51 12.05 -0.02
C SER A 170 16.91 11.55 0.35
N VAL A 171 17.71 11.16 -0.63
CA VAL A 171 19.01 10.52 -0.39
C VAL A 171 20.11 11.57 -0.34
N LYS A 172 20.88 11.60 0.76
CA LYS A 172 22.09 12.42 0.89
C LYS A 172 23.32 11.68 0.36
N PRO A 173 24.29 12.37 -0.26
CA PRO A 173 25.54 11.76 -0.70
C PRO A 173 26.36 11.24 0.49
N ILE A 174 27.06 10.12 0.29
CA ILE A 174 27.96 9.54 1.29
C ILE A 174 29.35 10.16 1.09
N TYR A 175 29.66 11.20 1.84
CA TYR A 175 30.98 11.86 1.76
C TYR A 175 32.12 10.99 2.33
N LYS A 176 31.84 10.21 3.38
CA LYS A 176 32.80 9.30 4.03
C LYS A 176 32.27 7.87 4.01
N THR A 177 32.87 7.00 3.19
CA THR A 177 32.44 5.62 2.99
C THR A 177 32.84 4.69 4.13
N GLY A 178 33.95 4.96 4.81
CA GLY A 178 34.49 4.14 5.90
C GLY A 178 35.40 3.01 5.42
N LEU A 179 36.08 2.38 6.37
CA LEU A 179 37.01 1.26 6.13
C LEU A 179 36.26 -0.02 5.77
N LYS A 180 36.98 -1.05 5.31
CA LYS A 180 36.38 -2.30 4.77
C LYS A 180 35.36 -2.96 5.71
N TRP A 181 35.62 -2.98 7.01
CA TRP A 181 34.76 -3.60 8.04
C TRP A 181 33.56 -2.73 8.48
N CYS A 182 33.58 -1.43 8.21
CA CYS A 182 32.51 -0.48 8.55
C CYS A 182 31.99 0.31 7.34
N LYS A 183 32.15 -0.26 6.14
CA LYS A 183 31.82 0.41 4.87
C LYS A 183 30.32 0.67 4.75
N LYS A 184 29.94 1.93 4.51
CA LYS A 184 28.58 2.36 4.18
C LYS A 184 28.26 1.95 2.73
N ARG A 185 27.50 0.86 2.59
CA ARG A 185 27.09 0.28 1.30
C ARG A 185 25.86 0.99 0.73
N MET A 186 25.79 1.03 -0.59
CA MET A 186 24.66 1.61 -1.31
C MET A 186 23.53 0.58 -1.47
N PRO A 187 22.29 0.88 -1.07
CA PRO A 187 21.18 -0.03 -1.25
C PRO A 187 20.69 -0.06 -2.71
N VAL A 188 20.59 -1.25 -3.29
CA VAL A 188 20.07 -1.50 -4.65
C VAL A 188 18.95 -2.53 -4.56
N GLY A 189 17.77 -2.20 -5.10
CA GLY A 189 16.56 -3.02 -4.98
C GLY A 189 15.91 -2.95 -3.59
N HIS A 190 14.95 -3.84 -3.34
CA HIS A 190 14.21 -3.88 -2.08
C HIS A 190 14.23 -5.27 -1.42
N PRO A 191 14.52 -5.39 -0.12
CA PRO A 191 14.57 -6.67 0.61
C PRO A 191 13.25 -7.41 0.73
N ILE A 192 12.12 -6.76 0.40
CA ILE A 192 10.82 -7.43 0.37
C ILE A 192 10.74 -8.49 -0.75
N LEU A 193 11.55 -8.33 -1.80
CA LEU A 193 11.65 -9.25 -2.93
C LEU A 193 12.79 -10.27 -2.76
N LYS A 194 13.39 -10.36 -1.57
CA LYS A 194 14.51 -11.28 -1.31
C LYS A 194 14.14 -12.76 -1.50
N ASN A 195 12.86 -13.10 -1.30
CA ASN A 195 12.32 -14.46 -1.40
C ASN A 195 11.90 -14.83 -2.84
N ASN A 196 12.14 -13.94 -3.82
CA ASN A 196 11.83 -14.24 -5.21
C ASN A 196 12.61 -15.46 -5.70
N VAL A 197 12.04 -16.20 -6.66
CA VAL A 197 12.71 -17.33 -7.30
C VAL A 197 13.99 -16.84 -7.97
N ARG A 198 15.07 -17.59 -7.79
CA ARG A 198 16.37 -17.26 -8.36
C ARG A 198 16.88 -18.47 -9.13
N TYR A 199 17.18 -18.23 -10.40
CA TYR A 199 17.69 -19.26 -11.30
C TYR A 199 19.22 -19.37 -11.27
N GLY A 200 19.90 -18.36 -10.70
CA GLY A 200 21.36 -18.37 -10.54
C GLY A 200 21.80 -18.77 -9.13
N VAL A 201 23.03 -19.29 -9.03
CA VAL A 201 23.63 -19.80 -7.78
C VAL A 201 23.93 -18.69 -6.77
N LYS A 202 24.45 -17.54 -7.22
CA LYS A 202 24.85 -16.42 -6.35
C LYS A 202 23.63 -15.78 -5.70
N PRO A 203 23.63 -15.38 -4.41
CA PRO A 203 22.51 -14.73 -3.72
C PRO A 203 22.14 -13.35 -4.30
N LEU A 204 20.97 -12.81 -3.93
CA LEU A 204 20.58 -11.45 -4.31
C LEU A 204 21.35 -10.45 -3.45
N TYR A 205 22.25 -9.70 -4.07
CA TYR A 205 22.95 -8.61 -3.40
C TYR A 205 22.09 -7.35 -3.43
N ILE A 206 21.74 -6.84 -2.25
CA ILE A 206 20.89 -5.64 -2.08
C ILE A 206 21.73 -4.46 -1.58
N LYS A 207 23.00 -4.70 -1.23
CA LYS A 207 23.94 -3.71 -0.70
C LYS A 207 25.25 -3.84 -1.48
N HIS A 208 25.64 -2.80 -2.19
CA HIS A 208 26.86 -2.74 -3.01
C HIS A 208 27.92 -1.82 -2.38
#